data_AF-A0A3A3D9V3-F1
#
_entry.id   AF-A0A3A3D9V3-F1
#
_cell.length_a   1.000
_cell.length_b   1.000
_cell.length_c   1.000
_cell.angle_alpha   90.00
_cell.angle_beta   90.00
_cell.angle_gamma   90.00
#
_symmetry.space_group_name_H-M   'P 1'
#
loop_
_entity.id
_entity.type
_entity.pdbx_description
1 polymer ?
#
loop_
_entity_poly.entity_id
_entity_poly.type
_entity_poly.pdbx_seq_one_letter_code
_entity_poly.pdbx_strand_id
1 'polypeptide(L)' 'MQIDEITNRISNAMKVSSEQELSSVSVVFNSHEVEEKKLKQALTLFAANVERVSIWLSNESYYVEINW' A
#
# COMPACT_ATOMS: atom_id res chain seq x y z
N MET A 1 -2.14 -13.67 2.79
CA MET A 1 -2.39 -12.46 3.60
C MET A 1 -3.88 -12.11 3.56
N GLN A 2 -4.45 -11.77 4.72
CA GLN A 2 -5.84 -11.28 4.81
C GLN A 2 -5.90 -9.77 4.51
N ILE A 3 -7.09 -9.25 4.13
CA ILE A 3 -7.25 -7.83 3.80
C ILE A 3 -6.86 -6.93 4.98
N ASP A 4 -7.29 -7.27 6.20
CA ASP A 4 -7.00 -6.47 7.40
C ASP A 4 -5.49 -6.32 7.65
N GLU A 5 -4.71 -7.36 7.34
CA GLU A 5 -3.26 -7.36 7.49
C GLU A 5 -2.59 -6.46 6.45
N ILE A 6 -3.06 -6.48 5.20
CA ILE A 6 -2.61 -5.58 4.13
C ILE A 6 -2.90 -4.13 4.52
N THR A 7 -4.14 -3.83 4.93
CA THR A 7 -4.59 -2.51 5.34
C THR A 7 -3.76 -1.98 6.52
N ASN A 8 -3.52 -2.80 7.55
CA ASN A 8 -2.70 -2.39 8.69
C ASN A 8 -1.26 -2.07 8.32
N ARG A 9 -0.64 -2.85 7.43
CA ARG A 9 0.72 -2.58 6.94
C ARG A 9 0.79 -1.24 6.20
N ILE A 10 -0.19 -0.95 5.35
CA ILE A 10 -0.27 0.32 4.61
C ILE A 10 -0.51 1.49 5.59
N SER A 11 -1.49 1.38 6.49
CA SER A 11 -1.81 2.42 7.48
C SER A 11 -0.60 2.78 8.35
N ASN A 12 0.14 1.78 8.82
CA ASN A 12 1.34 2.02 9.63
C ASN A 12 2.42 2.73 8.82
N ALA A 13 2.64 2.33 7.57
CA ALA A 13 3.61 2.97 6.69
C ALA A 13 3.22 4.44 6.42
N MET A 14 1.95 4.71 6.12
CA MET A 14 1.43 6.06 5.91
C MET A 14 1.57 6.94 7.17
N LYS A 15 1.25 6.40 8.35
CA LYS A 15 1.40 7.10 9.63
C LYS A 15 2.86 7.51 9.88
N VAL A 16 3.80 6.57 9.73
CA VAL A 16 5.24 6.82 9.91
C VAL A 16 5.76 7.85 8.92
N SER A 17 5.32 7.79 7.65
CA SER A 17 5.68 8.79 6.64
C SER A 17 5.11 10.17 6.96
N SER A 18 3.88 10.25 7.47
CA SER A 18 3.26 11.52 7.88
C SER A 18 3.97 12.16 9.08
N GLU A 19 4.41 11.36 10.06
CA GLU A 19 5.21 11.85 11.20
C GLU A 19 6.58 12.40 10.77
N GLN A 20 7.06 11.99 9.59
CA GLN A 20 8.31 12.45 8.98
C GLN A 20 8.11 13.51 7.90
N GLU A 21 6.89 14.05 7.75
CA GLU A 21 6.54 15.07 6.76
C GLU A 21 6.85 14.65 5.30
N LEU A 22 6.78 13.35 5.01
CA LEU A 22 6.93 12.82 3.65
C LEU A 22 5.64 12.97 2.84
N SER A 23 5.77 13.24 1.55
CA SER A 23 4.66 13.30 0.58
C SER A 23 4.34 11.95 -0.07
N SER A 24 5.06 10.88 0.29
CA SER A 24 4.81 9.55 -0.24
C SER A 24 5.28 8.43 0.68
N VAL A 25 4.75 7.23 0.44
CA VAL A 25 5.24 5.98 1.01
C VAL A 25 5.26 4.86 -0.01
N SER A 26 6.28 4.02 0.10
CA SER A 26 6.42 2.79 -0.67
C SER A 26 6.26 1.57 0.23
N VAL A 27 5.36 0.66 -0.13
CA VAL A 27 5.13 -0.61 0.58
C VAL A 27 5.31 -1.76 -0.40
N VAL A 28 5.99 -2.82 0.04
CA VAL A 28 6.27 -4.01 -0.77
C VAL A 28 5.55 -5.23 -0.20
N PHE A 29 4.85 -5.96 -1.06
CA PHE A 29 4.15 -7.20 -0.74
C PHE A 29 4.67 -8.33 -1.62
N ASN A 30 4.98 -9.48 -1.04
CA ASN A 30 5.32 -10.67 -1.81
C ASN A 30 4.06 -11.19 -2.55
N SER A 31 4.17 -11.44 -3.85
CA SER A 31 3.04 -11.91 -4.67
C SER A 31 2.60 -13.33 -4.36
N HIS A 32 3.45 -14.14 -3.71
CA HIS A 32 3.06 -15.46 -3.19
C HIS A 32 2.19 -15.37 -1.95
N GLU A 33 2.23 -14.24 -1.23
CA GLU A 33 1.50 -14.03 0.01
C GLU A 33 0.23 -13.19 -0.19
N VAL A 34 0.18 -12.38 -1.25
CA VAL A 34 -0.90 -11.41 -1.52
C VAL A 34 -1.46 -11.62 -2.91
N GLU A 35 -2.78 -11.73 -3.00
CA GLU A 35 -3.50 -11.64 -4.26
C GLU A 35 -3.68 -10.16 -4.67
N GLU A 36 -3.41 -9.82 -5.93
CA GLU A 36 -3.55 -8.46 -6.46
C GLU A 36 -4.94 -7.86 -6.19
N LYS A 37 -6.00 -8.68 -6.29
CA LYS A 37 -7.37 -8.26 -6.02
C LYS A 37 -7.55 -7.75 -4.58
N LYS A 38 -6.96 -8.45 -3.59
CA LYS A 38 -7.02 -8.05 -2.18
C LYS A 38 -6.22 -6.79 -1.92
N LEU A 39 -5.06 -6.65 -2.58
CA LEU A 39 -4.24 -5.45 -2.51
C LEU A 39 -5.01 -4.23 -3.04
N LYS A 40 -5.64 -4.35 -4.21
CA LYS A 40 -6.49 -3.31 -4.79
C LYS A 40 -7.68 -2.95 -3.88
N GLN A 41 -8.34 -3.95 -3.30
CA GLN A 41 -9.43 -3.72 -2.34
C GLN A 41 -8.95 -2.94 -1.10
N ALA A 42 -7.81 -3.32 -0.51
CA ALA A 42 -7.24 -2.58 0.61
C ALA A 42 -6.95 -1.12 0.22
N LEU A 43 -6.38 -0.88 -0.97
CA LEU A 43 -6.04 0.47 -1.44
C LEU A 43 -7.26 1.36 -1.68
N THR A 44 -8.40 0.79 -2.08
CA THR A 44 -9.64 1.58 -2.20
C THR A 44 -10.13 2.16 -0.88
N LEU A 45 -9.77 1.56 0.27
CA LEU A 45 -10.11 2.09 1.59
C LEU A 45 -9.35 3.38 1.93
N PHE A 46 -8.22 3.63 1.26
CA PHE A 46 -7.38 4.82 1.47
C PHE A 46 -7.64 5.94 0.46
N ALA A 47 -8.51 5.72 -0.54
CA ALA A 47 -8.72 6.64 -1.66
C ALA A 47 -9.20 8.05 -1.27
N ALA A 48 -9.77 8.23 -0.06
CA ALA A 48 -10.25 9.53 0.40
C ALA A 48 -9.13 10.52 0.78
N ASN A 49 -7.92 10.03 1.09
CA ASN A 49 -6.82 10.83 1.64
C ASN A 49 -5.53 10.72 0.81
N VAL A 50 -5.64 10.35 -0.47
CA VAL A 50 -4.50 10.01 -1.33
C VAL A 50 -4.69 10.67 -2.68
N GLU A 51 -3.68 11.40 -3.15
CA GLU A 51 -3.70 12.02 -4.49
C GLU A 51 -3.45 10.97 -5.59
N ARG A 52 -2.51 10.05 -5.35
CA ARG A 52 -2.13 9.02 -6.33
C ARG A 52 -1.68 7.72 -5.68
N VAL A 53 -2.22 6.61 -6.18
CA VAL A 53 -1.72 5.25 -5.91
C VAL A 53 -1.15 4.65 -7.19
N SER A 54 0.08 4.16 -7.12
CA SER A 54 0.73 3.38 -8.19
C SER A 54 0.98 1.96 -7.69
N ILE A 55 0.65 0.95 -8.50
CA ILE A 55 0.93 -0.46 -8.20
C ILE A 55 1.63 -1.08 -9.40
N TRP A 56 2.72 -1.79 -9.18
CA TRP A 56 3.37 -2.59 -10.21
C TRP A 56 3.93 -3.90 -9.64
N LEU A 57 3.96 -4.93 -10.48
CA LEU A 57 4.53 -6.23 -10.15
C LEU A 57 5.93 -6.33 -10.75
N SER A 58 6.93 -6.65 -9.94
CA SER A 58 8.29 -6.93 -10.40
C SER A 58 8.93 -7.97 -9.48
N ASN A 59 9.67 -8.94 -10.03
CA ASN A 59 10.37 -10.00 -9.28
C ASN A 59 9.51 -10.61 -8.14
N GLU A 60 8.29 -11.05 -8.47
CA GLU A 60 7.36 -11.69 -7.52
C GLU A 60 6.97 -10.80 -6.32
N SER A 61 7.03 -9.48 -6.50
CA SER A 61 6.64 -8.51 -5.49
C SER A 61 5.74 -7.43 -6.07
N TYR A 62 4.62 -7.17 -5.40
CA TYR A 62 3.80 -5.98 -5.64
C TYR A 62 4.43 -4.80 -4.91
N TYR A 63 4.82 -3.80 -5.68
CA TYR A 63 5.26 -2.51 -5.19
C TYR A 63 4.07 -1.56 -5.23
N VAL A 64 3.83 -0.90 -4.10
CA VAL A 64 2.74 0.06 -3.93
C VAL A 64 3.34 1.39 -3.51
N GLU A 65 3.11 2.42 -4.30
CA GLU A 65 3.47 3.80 -3.98
C GLU A 65 2.19 4.61 -3.77
N ILE A 66 2.11 5.30 -2.63
CA ILE A 66 0.98 6.15 -2.25
C ILE A 66 1.51 7.56 -2.05
N ASN A 67 0.90 8.55 -2.69
CA ASN A 67 1.27 9.96 -2.63
C ASN A 67 0.12 10.79 -2.02
N TRP A 68 0.43 11.75 -1.14
CA TRP A 68 -0.52 12.67 -0.52
C TRP A 68 0.10 14.05 -0.29
#